data_AF-G9KX05-F1
#
_entry.id   AF-G9KX05-F1
#
_cell.length_a   1.000
_cell.length_b   1.000
_cell.length_c   1.000
_cell.angle_alpha   90.00
_cell.angle_beta   90.00
_cell.angle_gamma   90.00
#
_symmetry.space_group_name_H-M   'P 1'
#
loop_
_entity.id
_entity.type
_entity.pdbx_description
1 polymer ?
#
loop_
_entity_poly.entity_id
_entity_poly.type
_entity_poly.pdbx_seq_one_letter_code
_entity_poly.pdbx_strand_id
1 'polypeptide(L)'
;SVSYYTHRHGNPEEEEWLTAERMAEWIQQNNILSIVLRDSLHQPQYVEKLEKILRFVIKEKALTLQDLDNIWAAQAGKHEAIVKNVHDLLAKLAWDFSPEQLDHLFDCFKASWTNASKKQREKLLELIRRLAEDDKDGVMAHKVLNLLWNLAHSDDVPVDIMDLALSAHIKILDYSCSQDRDTQKIQWIDRFIEELRTNDKWVIPALKQIREICSLFGEAPQNLSQTQRSPHVFYRHDLINQLQHNHALVTLVAENLATYMESMRLYARDHEDYDPQTVRLGSRYSHVQEVQERLNFLRFLLKDGQLWLCAPQAKQIWKCLAENAVYLCDREACFKWYSKLMG
;
A
#
# COMPACT_ATOMS: atom_id res chain seq x y z
N SER A 1 40.83 -75.45 -1.56
CA SER A 1 40.69 -74.00 -1.71
C SER A 1 39.37 -73.72 -2.40
N VAL A 2 38.37 -73.26 -1.63
CA VAL A 2 37.00 -73.07 -2.11
C VAL A 2 36.85 -71.60 -2.49
N SER A 3 36.74 -71.33 -3.79
CA SER A 3 36.47 -69.98 -4.31
C SER A 3 34.99 -69.68 -4.20
N TYR A 4 34.63 -68.83 -3.23
CA TYR A 4 33.30 -68.22 -3.16
C TYR A 4 33.16 -67.20 -4.29
N TYR A 5 32.28 -67.51 -5.25
CA TYR A 5 31.73 -66.51 -6.17
C TYR A 5 30.86 -65.55 -5.35
N THR A 6 31.28 -64.29 -5.27
CA THR A 6 30.45 -63.21 -4.77
C THR A 6 29.38 -62.89 -5.81
N HIS A 7 28.13 -63.22 -5.50
CA HIS A 7 26.98 -62.67 -6.23
C HIS A 7 26.96 -61.16 -6.04
N ARG A 8 27.54 -60.42 -6.99
CA ARG A 8 27.18 -59.02 -7.23
C ARG A 8 25.78 -59.02 -7.85
N HIS A 9 24.76 -58.88 -7.01
CA HIS A 9 23.50 -58.27 -7.45
C HIS A 9 23.73 -56.77 -7.60
N GLY A 10 24.39 -56.39 -8.70
CA GLY A 10 24.21 -55.06 -9.27
C GLY A 10 23.12 -55.20 -10.30
N ASN A 11 21.91 -54.77 -9.98
CA ASN A 11 20.87 -54.55 -10.97
C ASN A 11 21.12 -53.13 -11.54
N PRO A 12 21.60 -52.96 -12.78
CA PRO A 12 21.89 -51.64 -13.34
C PRO A 12 20.67 -51.00 -14.03
N GLU A 13 19.49 -51.63 -13.95
CA GLU A 13 18.28 -51.24 -14.69
C GLU A 13 17.04 -51.16 -13.79
N GLU A 14 17.15 -50.46 -12.67
CA GLU A 14 16.00 -49.71 -12.16
C GLU A 14 16.32 -48.23 -12.39
N GLU A 15 16.29 -47.80 -13.65
CA GLU A 15 15.98 -46.40 -13.93
C GLU A 15 14.67 -46.12 -13.18
N GLU A 16 14.69 -45.22 -12.19
CA GLU A 16 13.48 -44.76 -11.51
C GLU A 16 12.51 -44.23 -12.58
N TRP A 17 11.63 -45.09 -13.09
CA TRP A 17 10.75 -44.78 -14.22
C TRP A 17 9.86 -43.57 -13.92
N LEU A 18 9.52 -43.41 -12.64
CA LEU A 18 8.70 -42.32 -12.11
C LEU A 18 9.59 -41.23 -11.50
N THR A 19 10.14 -40.36 -12.35
CA THR A 19 10.84 -39.16 -11.91
C THR A 19 9.86 -38.02 -11.60
N ALA A 20 10.27 -37.06 -10.77
CA ALA A 20 9.46 -35.88 -10.47
C ALA A 20 9.13 -35.08 -11.74
N GLU A 21 10.11 -34.92 -12.65
CA GLU A 21 9.94 -34.27 -13.95
C GLU A 21 8.87 -34.97 -14.80
N ARG A 22 8.94 -36.30 -14.95
CA ARG A 22 7.93 -37.07 -15.71
C ARG A 22 6.54 -36.95 -15.10
N MET A 23 6.45 -36.90 -13.77
CA MET A 23 5.16 -36.72 -13.10
C MET A 23 4.61 -35.30 -13.32
N ALA A 24 5.46 -34.27 -13.31
CA ALA A 24 5.07 -32.90 -13.61
C ALA A 24 4.60 -32.74 -15.07
N GLU A 25 5.33 -33.33 -16.03
CA GLU A 25 4.93 -33.38 -17.44
C GLU A 25 3.58 -34.11 -17.61
N TRP A 26 3.39 -35.24 -16.93
CA TRP A 26 2.13 -35.97 -16.98
C TRP A 26 0.96 -35.14 -16.42
N ILE A 27 1.18 -34.41 -15.31
CA ILE A 27 0.18 -33.49 -14.73
C ILE A 27 -0.24 -32.41 -15.74
N GLN A 28 0.73 -31.82 -16.44
CA GLN A 28 0.47 -30.83 -17.49
C GLN A 28 -0.28 -31.43 -18.67
N GLN A 29 0.23 -32.52 -19.24
CA GLN A 29 -0.35 -33.16 -20.45
C GLN A 29 -1.80 -33.60 -20.24
N ASN A 30 -2.15 -34.03 -19.03
CA ASN A 30 -3.51 -34.45 -18.68
C ASN A 30 -4.38 -33.31 -18.15
N ASN A 31 -3.89 -32.06 -18.16
CA ASN A 31 -4.58 -30.88 -17.65
C ASN A 31 -5.15 -31.09 -16.24
N ILE A 32 -4.43 -31.82 -15.39
CA ILE A 32 -4.95 -32.26 -14.09
C ILE A 32 -5.38 -31.06 -13.26
N LEU A 33 -4.60 -29.98 -13.22
CA LEU A 33 -4.93 -28.76 -12.48
C LEU A 33 -6.30 -28.19 -12.87
N SER A 34 -6.63 -28.17 -14.16
CA SER A 34 -7.94 -27.71 -14.64
C SER A 34 -9.10 -28.58 -14.15
N ILE A 35 -8.84 -29.86 -13.85
CA ILE A 35 -9.84 -30.81 -13.33
C ILE A 35 -9.99 -30.60 -11.82
N VAL A 36 -8.88 -30.51 -11.08
CA VAL A 36 -8.88 -30.35 -9.62
C VAL A 36 -9.50 -29.00 -9.20
N LEU A 37 -9.42 -27.97 -10.05
CA LEU A 37 -9.96 -26.65 -9.77
C LEU A 37 -11.48 -26.51 -10.01
N ARG A 38 -12.14 -27.50 -10.63
CA ARG A 38 -13.57 -27.38 -11.01
C ARG A 38 -14.54 -27.51 -9.84
N ASP A 39 -14.21 -28.34 -8.86
CA ASP A 39 -15.15 -28.73 -7.82
C ASP A 39 -14.48 -28.87 -6.46
N SER A 40 -15.28 -28.96 -5.39
CA SER A 40 -14.84 -29.16 -4.00
C SER A 40 -13.97 -28.06 -3.39
N LEU A 41 -13.74 -26.93 -4.08
CA LEU A 41 -13.00 -25.78 -3.54
C LEU A 41 -13.66 -25.13 -2.31
N HIS A 42 -14.94 -25.42 -2.05
CA HIS A 42 -15.61 -24.98 -0.83
C HIS A 42 -15.13 -25.75 0.43
N GLN A 43 -14.48 -26.90 0.25
CA GLN A 43 -13.99 -27.76 1.33
C GLN A 43 -12.51 -27.45 1.64
N PRO A 44 -12.16 -26.94 2.84
CA PRO A 44 -10.78 -26.60 3.17
C PRO A 44 -9.81 -27.79 3.05
N GLN A 45 -10.24 -28.99 3.46
CA GLN A 45 -9.41 -30.21 3.38
C GLN A 45 -9.05 -30.60 1.94
N TYR A 46 -9.93 -30.29 0.98
CA TYR A 46 -9.64 -30.49 -0.43
C TYR A 46 -8.60 -29.47 -0.92
N VAL A 47 -8.77 -28.21 -0.52
CA VAL A 47 -7.85 -27.12 -0.87
C VAL A 47 -6.45 -27.35 -0.28
N GLU A 48 -6.33 -27.94 0.91
CA GLU A 48 -5.04 -28.37 1.47
C GLU A 48 -4.34 -29.46 0.65
N LYS A 49 -5.10 -30.38 0.03
CA LYS A 49 -4.54 -31.38 -0.88
C LYS A 49 -4.13 -30.75 -2.20
N LEU A 50 -4.96 -29.84 -2.73
CA LEU A 50 -4.65 -29.06 -3.93
C LEU A 50 -3.38 -28.23 -3.73
N GLU A 51 -3.19 -27.61 -2.56
CA GLU A 51 -1.98 -26.86 -2.20
C GLU A 51 -0.72 -27.73 -2.38
N LYS A 52 -0.74 -28.99 -1.91
CA LYS A 52 0.40 -29.91 -2.05
C LYS A 52 0.72 -30.22 -3.51
N ILE A 53 -0.30 -30.41 -4.35
CA ILE A 53 -0.13 -30.64 -5.79
C ILE A 53 0.46 -29.40 -6.44
N LEU A 54 -0.06 -28.21 -6.13
CA LEU A 54 0.46 -26.96 -6.69
C LEU A 54 1.90 -26.71 -6.26
N ARG A 55 2.26 -26.91 -4.98
CA ARG A 55 3.66 -26.80 -4.53
C ARG A 55 4.59 -27.75 -5.28
N PHE A 56 4.16 -28.97 -5.57
CA PHE A 56 4.94 -29.90 -6.39
C PHE A 56 5.15 -29.36 -7.81
N VAL A 57 4.08 -28.92 -8.47
CA VAL A 57 4.15 -28.37 -9.84
C VAL A 57 5.02 -27.11 -9.91
N ILE A 58 4.94 -26.23 -8.90
CA ILE A 58 5.78 -25.04 -8.80
C ILE A 58 7.26 -25.42 -8.63
N LYS A 59 7.55 -26.37 -7.73
CA LYS A 59 8.92 -26.85 -7.48
C LYS A 59 9.57 -27.43 -8.74
N GLU A 60 8.81 -28.17 -9.54
CA GLU A 60 9.26 -28.74 -10.81
C GLU A 60 9.20 -27.73 -11.98
N LYS A 61 8.93 -26.43 -11.70
CA LYS A 61 8.84 -25.35 -12.70
C LYS A 61 7.84 -25.62 -13.83
N ALA A 62 6.82 -26.41 -13.54
CA ALA A 62 5.79 -26.81 -14.48
C ALA A 62 4.50 -25.98 -14.36
N LEU A 63 4.44 -24.99 -13.46
CA LEU A 63 3.25 -24.14 -13.33
C LEU A 63 3.24 -23.10 -14.45
N THR A 64 2.22 -23.14 -15.31
CA THR A 64 2.08 -22.18 -16.42
C THR A 64 1.26 -20.94 -16.02
N LEU A 65 1.35 -19.86 -16.79
CA LEU A 65 0.50 -18.68 -16.59
C LEU A 65 -0.99 -19.01 -16.78
N GLN A 66 -1.31 -19.92 -17.71
CA GLN A 66 -2.67 -20.41 -17.92
C GLN A 66 -3.20 -21.16 -16.69
N ASP A 67 -2.35 -21.89 -15.98
CA ASP A 67 -2.74 -22.54 -14.72
C ASP A 67 -3.06 -21.50 -13.64
N LEU A 68 -2.30 -20.40 -13.56
CA LEU A 68 -2.61 -19.28 -12.67
C LEU A 68 -3.94 -18.62 -13.03
N ASP A 69 -4.23 -18.42 -14.31
CA ASP A 69 -5.52 -17.91 -14.78
C ASP A 69 -6.65 -18.84 -14.34
N ASN A 70 -6.45 -20.17 -14.45
CA ASN A 70 -7.42 -21.15 -14.01
C ASN A 70 -7.66 -21.09 -12.50
N ILE A 71 -6.61 -20.95 -11.69
CA ILE A 71 -6.71 -20.79 -10.23
C ILE A 71 -7.47 -19.51 -9.88
N TRP A 72 -7.12 -18.39 -10.52
CA TRP A 72 -7.76 -17.10 -10.29
C TRP A 72 -9.23 -17.08 -10.72
N ALA A 73 -9.53 -17.65 -11.88
CA ALA A 73 -10.89 -17.75 -12.41
C ALA A 73 -11.79 -18.68 -11.57
N ALA A 74 -11.21 -19.63 -10.82
CA ALA A 74 -11.98 -20.59 -10.03
C ALA A 74 -12.84 -19.94 -8.93
N GLN A 75 -12.51 -18.73 -8.48
CA GLN A 75 -13.31 -17.97 -7.52
C GLN A 75 -14.42 -17.12 -8.16
N ALA A 76 -14.35 -16.84 -9.46
CA ALA A 76 -15.24 -15.90 -10.12
C ALA A 76 -16.70 -16.39 -10.11
N GLY A 77 -17.61 -15.54 -9.60
CA GLY A 77 -19.05 -15.87 -9.52
C GLY A 77 -19.39 -17.01 -8.54
N LYS A 78 -18.46 -17.45 -7.69
CA LYS A 78 -18.66 -18.53 -6.71
C LYS A 78 -19.01 -18.00 -5.31
N HIS A 79 -19.41 -18.92 -4.43
CA HIS A 79 -19.74 -18.61 -3.04
C HIS A 79 -18.53 -18.07 -2.25
N GLU A 80 -18.76 -17.24 -1.23
CA GLU A 80 -17.69 -16.56 -0.48
C GLU A 80 -16.67 -17.49 0.17
N ALA A 81 -17.07 -18.69 0.55
CA ALA A 81 -16.17 -19.71 1.07
C ALA A 81 -15.12 -20.14 0.03
N ILE A 82 -15.52 -20.28 -1.24
CA ILE A 82 -14.61 -20.63 -2.34
C ILE A 82 -13.64 -19.47 -2.59
N VAL A 83 -14.15 -18.24 -2.67
CA VAL A 83 -13.33 -17.03 -2.81
C VAL A 83 -12.25 -16.96 -1.74
N LYS A 84 -12.65 -17.12 -0.47
CA LYS A 84 -11.73 -17.11 0.67
C LYS A 84 -10.68 -18.21 0.53
N ASN A 85 -11.08 -19.44 0.24
CA ASN A 85 -10.15 -20.57 0.14
C ASN A 85 -9.14 -20.39 -1.02
N VAL A 86 -9.58 -19.84 -2.16
CA VAL A 86 -8.68 -19.53 -3.29
C VAL A 86 -7.71 -18.40 -2.92
N HIS A 87 -8.17 -17.36 -2.23
CA HIS A 87 -7.30 -16.29 -1.74
C HIS A 87 -6.28 -16.81 -0.72
N ASP A 88 -6.71 -17.65 0.23
CA ASP A 88 -5.84 -18.30 1.21
C ASP A 88 -4.79 -19.19 0.54
N LEU A 89 -5.19 -19.93 -0.51
CA LEU A 89 -4.29 -20.76 -1.31
C LEU A 89 -3.24 -19.91 -2.03
N LEU A 90 -3.65 -18.84 -2.72
CA LEU A 90 -2.72 -17.93 -3.41
C LEU A 90 -1.75 -17.27 -2.43
N ALA A 91 -2.23 -16.83 -1.26
CA ALA A 91 -1.39 -16.23 -0.24
C ALA A 91 -0.27 -17.17 0.23
N LYS A 92 -0.58 -18.45 0.41
CA LYS A 92 0.39 -19.48 0.83
C LYS A 92 1.39 -19.88 -0.26
N LEU A 93 1.02 -19.73 -1.53
CA LEU A 93 1.82 -20.15 -2.69
C LEU A 93 2.61 -19.01 -3.33
N ALA A 94 2.23 -17.75 -3.10
CA ALA A 94 2.80 -16.59 -3.78
C ALA A 94 4.32 -16.50 -3.67
N TRP A 95 4.89 -16.94 -2.54
CA TRP A 95 6.32 -16.96 -2.30
C TRP A 95 7.09 -18.00 -3.12
N ASP A 96 6.41 -19.05 -3.57
CA ASP A 96 7.01 -20.09 -4.40
C ASP A 96 6.96 -19.71 -5.90
N PHE A 97 6.18 -18.70 -6.27
CA PHE A 97 6.02 -18.26 -7.66
C PHE A 97 7.28 -17.57 -8.20
N SER A 98 7.53 -17.76 -9.50
CA SER A 98 8.55 -17.01 -10.22
C SER A 98 8.17 -15.52 -10.29
N PRO A 99 9.13 -14.61 -10.55
CA PRO A 99 8.84 -13.19 -10.73
C PRO A 99 7.77 -12.93 -11.80
N GLU A 100 7.83 -13.66 -12.92
CA GLU A 100 6.86 -13.56 -14.03
C GLU A 100 5.45 -14.01 -13.61
N GLN A 101 5.36 -15.10 -12.85
CA GLN A 101 4.10 -15.63 -12.32
C GLN A 101 3.45 -14.65 -11.33
N LEU A 102 4.25 -14.01 -10.48
CA LEU A 102 3.78 -12.99 -9.55
C LEU A 102 3.29 -11.73 -10.26
N ASP A 103 4.04 -11.26 -11.26
CA ASP A 103 3.65 -10.07 -12.02
C ASP A 103 2.34 -10.33 -12.78
N HIS A 104 2.17 -11.53 -13.36
CA HIS A 104 0.91 -11.97 -13.98
C HIS A 104 -0.26 -12.02 -12.97
N LEU A 105 -0.02 -12.52 -11.76
CA LEU A 105 -1.03 -12.52 -10.69
C LEU A 105 -1.45 -11.09 -10.29
N PHE A 106 -0.50 -10.16 -10.23
CA PHE A 106 -0.80 -8.76 -9.96
C PHE A 106 -1.59 -8.10 -11.10
N ASP A 107 -1.33 -8.47 -12.35
CA ASP A 107 -2.15 -8.01 -13.48
C ASP A 107 -3.57 -8.58 -13.42
N CYS A 108 -3.74 -9.83 -12.97
CA CYS A 108 -5.06 -10.39 -12.66
C CYS A 108 -5.81 -9.59 -11.58
N PHE A 109 -5.10 -9.14 -10.54
CA PHE A 109 -5.68 -8.29 -9.49
C PHE A 109 -6.14 -6.94 -10.04
N LYS A 110 -5.28 -6.27 -10.83
CA LYS A 110 -5.62 -5.01 -11.51
C LYS A 110 -6.82 -5.18 -12.44
N ALA A 111 -6.87 -6.25 -13.22
CA ALA A 111 -7.97 -6.53 -14.14
C ALA A 111 -9.29 -6.82 -13.39
N SER A 112 -9.23 -7.51 -12.25
CA SER A 112 -10.41 -7.77 -11.43
C SER A 112 -10.99 -6.48 -10.82
N TRP A 113 -10.17 -5.44 -10.69
CA TRP A 113 -10.53 -4.20 -10.02
C TRP A 113 -11.64 -3.42 -10.71
N THR A 114 -11.54 -3.29 -12.04
CA THR A 114 -12.45 -2.49 -12.87
C THR A 114 -13.89 -3.03 -12.78
N ASN A 115 -14.05 -4.34 -12.68
CA ASN A 115 -15.35 -5.02 -12.71
C ASN A 115 -15.82 -5.57 -11.35
N ALA A 116 -15.00 -5.48 -10.29
CA ALA A 116 -15.33 -6.00 -8.97
C ALA A 116 -16.32 -5.13 -8.19
N SER A 117 -17.23 -5.78 -7.46
CA SER A 117 -18.07 -5.13 -6.44
C SER A 117 -17.23 -4.62 -5.26
N LYS A 118 -17.77 -3.68 -4.48
CA LYS A 118 -17.11 -3.14 -3.27
C LYS A 118 -16.58 -4.23 -2.34
N LYS A 119 -17.40 -5.23 -2.02
CA LYS A 119 -17.02 -6.35 -1.14
C LYS A 119 -15.89 -7.21 -1.73
N GLN A 120 -15.84 -7.36 -3.06
CA GLN A 120 -14.75 -8.07 -3.73
C GLN A 120 -13.46 -7.25 -3.71
N ARG A 121 -13.53 -5.94 -3.90
CA ARG A 121 -12.38 -5.03 -3.79
C ARG A 121 -11.77 -5.03 -2.39
N GLU A 122 -12.60 -5.01 -1.34
CA GLU A 122 -12.15 -5.11 0.06
C GLU A 122 -11.39 -6.44 0.32
N LYS A 123 -11.95 -7.57 -0.13
CA LYS A 123 -11.30 -8.89 0.02
C LYS A 123 -10.01 -8.99 -0.78
N LEU A 124 -9.97 -8.39 -1.98
CA LEU A 124 -8.76 -8.34 -2.79
C LEU A 124 -7.66 -7.53 -2.09
N LEU A 125 -7.98 -6.38 -1.50
CA LEU A 125 -7.02 -5.60 -0.72
C LEU A 125 -6.49 -6.37 0.49
N GLU A 126 -7.34 -7.15 1.16
CA GLU A 126 -6.91 -8.03 2.24
C GLU A 126 -5.94 -9.12 1.76
N LEU A 127 -6.22 -9.75 0.62
CA LEU A 127 -5.30 -10.70 -0.01
C LEU A 127 -3.96 -10.03 -0.35
N ILE A 128 -4.00 -8.90 -1.05
CA ILE A 128 -2.81 -8.13 -1.45
C ILE A 128 -1.96 -7.78 -0.22
N ARG A 129 -2.58 -7.36 0.89
CA ARG A 129 -1.85 -7.07 2.13
C ARG A 129 -1.16 -8.31 2.69
N ARG A 130 -1.87 -9.44 2.75
CA ARG A 130 -1.32 -10.71 3.27
C ARG A 130 -0.14 -11.24 2.47
N LEU A 131 -0.04 -10.92 1.18
CA LEU A 131 1.14 -11.27 0.38
C LEU A 131 2.42 -10.65 0.94
N ALA A 132 2.33 -9.44 1.52
CA ALA A 132 3.47 -8.72 2.07
C ALA A 132 3.72 -9.01 3.56
N GLU A 133 2.80 -9.64 4.30
CA GLU A 133 2.90 -9.80 5.76
C GLU A 133 4.04 -10.74 6.19
N ASP A 134 4.33 -11.79 5.41
CA ASP A 134 5.38 -12.77 5.72
C ASP A 134 6.75 -12.43 5.08
N ASP A 135 6.92 -11.21 4.55
CA ASP A 135 8.12 -10.78 3.86
C ASP A 135 9.26 -10.39 4.79
N LYS A 136 10.31 -11.22 4.83
CA LYS A 136 11.53 -10.94 5.61
C LYS A 136 12.51 -10.04 4.87
N ASP A 137 12.59 -10.14 3.55
CA ASP A 137 13.62 -9.48 2.73
C ASP A 137 13.11 -8.14 2.13
N GLY A 138 11.81 -7.87 2.22
CA GLY A 138 11.17 -6.64 1.75
C GLY A 138 10.86 -6.59 0.25
N VAL A 139 11.16 -7.65 -0.51
CA VAL A 139 10.97 -7.73 -1.97
C VAL A 139 9.49 -7.77 -2.34
N MET A 140 8.71 -8.63 -1.69
CA MET A 140 7.28 -8.76 -1.93
C MET A 140 6.55 -7.52 -1.44
N ALA A 141 6.91 -7.00 -0.26
CA ALA A 141 6.42 -5.75 0.28
C ALA A 141 6.65 -4.60 -0.71
N HIS A 142 7.84 -4.49 -1.31
CA HIS A 142 8.10 -3.48 -2.32
C HIS A 142 7.18 -3.61 -3.54
N LYS A 143 7.00 -4.81 -4.09
CA LYS A 143 6.09 -5.02 -5.23
C LYS A 143 4.63 -4.69 -4.86
N VAL A 144 4.17 -5.14 -3.70
CA VAL A 144 2.81 -4.90 -3.20
C VAL A 144 2.55 -3.42 -2.93
N LEU A 145 3.51 -2.69 -2.34
CA LEU A 145 3.39 -1.25 -2.10
C LEU A 145 3.25 -0.49 -3.43
N ASN A 146 4.02 -0.86 -4.47
CA ASN A 146 3.86 -0.29 -5.81
C ASN A 146 2.51 -0.66 -6.44
N LEU A 147 2.01 -1.89 -6.23
CA LEU A 147 0.68 -2.29 -6.68
C LEU A 147 -0.41 -1.41 -6.05
N LEU A 148 -0.37 -1.23 -4.72
CA LEU A 148 -1.31 -0.37 -3.99
C LEU A 148 -1.21 1.09 -4.41
N TRP A 149 0.00 1.59 -4.64
CA TRP A 149 0.23 2.94 -5.18
C TRP A 149 -0.46 3.12 -6.54
N ASN A 150 -0.16 2.25 -7.51
CA ASN A 150 -0.75 2.33 -8.85
C ASN A 150 -2.28 2.21 -8.81
N LEU A 151 -2.79 1.35 -7.93
CA LEU A 151 -4.21 1.17 -7.72
C LEU A 151 -4.88 2.42 -7.13
N ALA A 152 -4.26 3.06 -6.14
CA ALA A 152 -4.78 4.31 -5.58
C ALA A 152 -4.77 5.45 -6.61
N HIS A 153 -3.83 5.43 -7.57
CA HIS A 153 -3.70 6.44 -8.63
C HIS A 153 -4.60 6.20 -9.84
N SER A 154 -5.33 5.09 -9.89
CA SER A 154 -6.27 4.84 -10.99
C SER A 154 -7.50 5.74 -10.87
N ASP A 155 -7.86 6.41 -11.98
CA ASP A 155 -8.97 7.36 -12.03
C ASP A 155 -10.35 6.71 -11.79
N ASP A 156 -10.47 5.41 -12.04
CA ASP A 156 -11.71 4.64 -11.92
C ASP A 156 -12.01 4.17 -10.48
N VAL A 157 -11.13 4.52 -9.52
CA VAL A 157 -11.21 4.01 -8.15
C VAL A 157 -12.01 4.95 -7.26
N PRO A 158 -13.09 4.46 -6.61
CA PRO A 158 -13.82 5.22 -5.61
C PRO A 158 -12.94 5.64 -4.43
N VAL A 159 -13.24 6.80 -3.83
CA VAL A 159 -12.46 7.39 -2.74
C VAL A 159 -12.32 6.46 -1.53
N ASP A 160 -13.38 5.75 -1.16
CA ASP A 160 -13.36 4.79 -0.05
C ASP A 160 -12.39 3.64 -0.28
N ILE A 161 -12.26 3.19 -1.53
CA ILE A 161 -11.33 2.12 -1.87
C ILE A 161 -9.89 2.62 -1.97
N MET A 162 -9.68 3.82 -2.50
CA MET A 162 -8.37 4.49 -2.44
C MET A 162 -7.91 4.62 -0.98
N ASP A 163 -8.79 5.05 -0.08
CA ASP A 163 -8.48 5.16 1.35
C ASP A 163 -8.12 3.79 1.97
N LEU A 164 -8.80 2.71 1.58
CA LEU A 164 -8.44 1.35 2.00
C LEU A 164 -7.07 0.91 1.47
N ALA A 165 -6.75 1.23 0.21
CA ALA A 165 -5.46 0.91 -0.39
C ALA A 165 -4.31 1.67 0.31
N LEU A 166 -4.52 2.95 0.58
CA LEU A 166 -3.59 3.79 1.32
C LEU A 166 -3.46 3.36 2.79
N SER A 167 -4.54 2.86 3.41
CA SER A 167 -4.47 2.26 4.74
C SER A 167 -3.66 0.96 4.74
N ALA A 168 -3.86 0.10 3.74
CA ALA A 168 -3.05 -1.10 3.57
C ALA A 168 -1.56 -0.77 3.32
N HIS A 169 -1.28 0.29 2.56
CA HIS A 169 0.06 0.79 2.31
C HIS A 169 0.79 1.15 3.62
N ILE A 170 0.15 1.90 4.52
CA ILE A 170 0.69 2.23 5.84
C ILE A 170 0.95 0.97 6.68
N LYS A 171 -0.01 0.02 6.70
CA LYS A 171 0.15 -1.24 7.46
C LYS A 171 1.37 -2.03 6.99
N ILE A 172 1.57 -2.16 5.68
CA ILE A 172 2.73 -2.89 5.15
C ILE A 172 4.04 -2.20 5.53
N LEU A 173 4.10 -0.87 5.49
CA LEU A 173 5.28 -0.12 5.94
C LEU A 173 5.54 -0.24 7.44
N ASP A 174 4.51 -0.44 8.25
CA ASP A 174 4.63 -0.67 9.69
C ASP A 174 5.17 -2.08 10.00
N TYR A 175 4.58 -3.10 9.36
CA TYR A 175 4.93 -4.50 9.56
C TYR A 175 6.24 -4.94 8.89
N SER A 176 6.70 -4.23 7.86
CA SER A 176 7.93 -4.60 7.12
C SER A 176 9.08 -4.82 8.11
N CYS A 177 9.60 -6.05 8.13
CA CYS A 177 10.70 -6.46 9.02
C CYS A 177 12.06 -6.38 8.30
N SER A 178 12.12 -5.76 7.12
CA SER A 178 13.35 -5.64 6.35
C SER A 178 14.37 -4.76 7.07
N GLN A 179 15.67 -5.04 6.83
CA GLN A 179 16.76 -4.22 7.38
C GLN A 179 16.69 -2.76 6.91
N ASP A 180 16.11 -2.53 5.73
CA ASP A 180 15.97 -1.23 5.08
C ASP A 180 14.60 -0.57 5.28
N ARG A 181 13.80 -1.01 6.26
CA ARG A 181 12.44 -0.52 6.48
C ARG A 181 12.35 1.01 6.56
N ASP A 182 13.22 1.63 7.34
CA ASP A 182 13.17 3.08 7.54
C ASP A 182 13.59 3.84 6.27
N THR A 183 14.55 3.31 5.51
CA THR A 183 14.89 3.80 4.16
C THR A 183 13.69 3.71 3.21
N GLN A 184 12.98 2.59 3.23
CA GLN A 184 11.77 2.39 2.42
C GLN A 184 10.65 3.37 2.81
N LYS A 185 10.43 3.61 4.10
CA LYS A 185 9.47 4.63 4.59
C LYS A 185 9.82 6.03 4.07
N ILE A 186 11.10 6.41 4.13
CA ILE A 186 11.57 7.73 3.63
C ILE A 186 11.39 7.84 2.12
N GLN A 187 11.72 6.81 1.34
CA GLN A 187 11.50 6.80 -0.12
C GLN A 187 10.02 7.00 -0.49
N TRP A 188 9.09 6.39 0.26
CA TRP A 188 7.66 6.61 0.04
C TRP A 188 7.22 8.01 0.43
N ILE A 189 7.74 8.56 1.54
CA ILE A 189 7.50 9.96 1.90
C ILE A 189 7.94 10.89 0.77
N ASP A 190 9.14 10.68 0.21
CA ASP A 190 9.65 11.50 -0.89
C ASP A 190 8.73 11.43 -2.13
N ARG A 191 8.21 10.25 -2.46
CA ARG A 191 7.22 10.10 -3.54
C ARG A 191 5.92 10.86 -3.25
N PHE A 192 5.39 10.79 -2.03
CA PHE A 192 4.20 11.57 -1.66
C PHE A 192 4.47 13.08 -1.65
N ILE A 193 5.68 13.53 -1.29
CA ILE A 193 6.06 14.94 -1.38
C ILE A 193 6.08 15.41 -2.83
N GLU A 194 6.49 14.57 -3.77
CA GLU A 194 6.44 14.91 -5.20
C GLU A 194 5.01 15.11 -5.71
N GLU A 195 4.05 14.30 -5.22
CA GLU A 195 2.63 14.51 -5.52
C GLU A 195 2.13 15.88 -5.02
N LEU A 196 2.64 16.38 -3.88
CA LEU A 196 2.29 17.73 -3.39
C LEU A 196 2.74 18.84 -4.35
N ARG A 197 3.78 18.60 -5.15
CA ARG A 197 4.35 19.57 -6.09
C ARG A 197 3.67 19.52 -7.46
N THR A 198 3.19 18.36 -7.86
CA THR A 198 2.80 18.09 -9.26
C THR A 198 1.30 17.82 -9.45
N ASN A 199 0.57 17.46 -8.38
CA ASN A 199 -0.78 16.91 -8.50
C ASN A 199 -1.78 17.45 -7.47
N ASP A 200 -2.58 18.42 -7.89
CA ASP A 200 -3.57 19.09 -7.04
C ASP A 200 -4.61 18.13 -6.43
N LYS A 201 -4.94 17.02 -7.10
CA LYS A 201 -5.92 16.03 -6.62
C LYS A 201 -5.37 15.12 -5.52
N TRP A 202 -4.04 15.04 -5.42
CA TRP A 202 -3.33 14.15 -4.51
C TRP A 202 -2.78 14.82 -3.27
N VAL A 203 -2.92 16.15 -3.16
CA VAL A 203 -2.43 16.90 -2.01
C VAL A 203 -2.94 16.31 -0.70
N ILE A 204 -4.26 16.19 -0.51
CA ILE A 204 -4.81 15.72 0.77
C ILE A 204 -4.44 14.25 1.09
N PRO A 205 -4.58 13.28 0.15
CA PRO A 205 -4.11 11.92 0.38
C PRO A 205 -2.62 11.86 0.73
N ALA A 206 -1.76 12.61 0.02
CA ALA A 206 -0.33 12.65 0.25
C ALA A 206 0.01 13.24 1.63
N LEU A 207 -0.61 14.35 2.04
CA LEU A 207 -0.41 14.93 3.37
C LEU A 207 -0.77 13.93 4.49
N LYS A 208 -1.90 13.22 4.34
CA LYS A 208 -2.30 12.18 5.29
C LYS A 208 -1.26 11.05 5.33
N GLN A 209 -0.84 10.54 4.17
CA GLN A 209 0.14 9.46 4.08
C GLN A 209 1.49 9.86 4.69
N ILE A 210 2.02 11.04 4.36
CA ILE A 210 3.29 11.53 4.95
C ILE A 210 3.18 11.58 6.48
N ARG A 211 2.07 12.09 7.02
CA ARG A 211 1.85 12.15 8.47
C ARG A 211 1.83 10.76 9.09
N GLU A 212 1.07 9.83 8.52
CA GLU A 212 0.94 8.48 9.06
C GLU A 212 2.27 7.72 8.99
N ILE A 213 3.03 7.83 7.89
CA ILE A 213 4.36 7.20 7.78
C ILE A 213 5.33 7.80 8.80
N CYS A 214 5.36 9.13 8.97
CA CYS A 214 6.16 9.77 10.03
C CYS A 214 5.73 9.28 11.43
N SER A 215 4.45 8.98 11.62
CA SER A 215 3.93 8.49 12.90
C SER A 215 4.40 7.07 13.24
N LEU A 216 4.86 6.30 12.25
CA LEU A 216 5.51 4.99 12.45
C LEU A 216 6.91 5.09 13.07
N PHE A 217 7.48 6.30 13.15
CA PHE A 217 8.72 6.55 13.87
C PHE A 217 8.41 6.90 15.34
N GLY A 218 9.23 6.37 16.25
CA GLY A 218 9.04 6.57 17.69
C GLY A 218 9.16 8.04 18.11
N GLU A 219 8.44 8.39 19.17
CA GLU A 219 8.57 9.69 19.83
C GLU A 219 9.76 9.69 20.79
N ALA A 220 10.48 10.81 20.85
CA ALA A 220 11.50 10.98 21.87
C ALA A 220 10.82 11.13 23.25
N PRO A 221 11.31 10.46 24.31
CA PRO A 221 10.75 10.61 25.64
C PRO A 221 10.80 12.07 26.10
N GLN A 222 9.67 12.61 26.58
CA GLN A 222 9.52 14.02 26.94
C GLN A 222 10.42 14.47 28.10
N ASN A 223 10.93 13.53 28.91
CA ASN A 223 11.70 13.80 30.13
C ASN A 223 13.23 13.60 29.98
N LEU A 224 13.73 13.32 28.77
CA LEU A 224 15.17 13.13 28.53
C LEU A 224 15.81 14.45 28.10
N SER A 225 16.80 14.93 28.88
CA SER A 225 17.62 16.08 28.49
C SER A 225 18.34 15.79 27.16
N GLN A 226 18.55 16.82 26.33
CA GLN A 226 19.28 16.71 25.05
C GLN A 226 20.64 15.99 25.18
N THR A 227 21.26 16.06 26.37
CA THR A 227 22.52 15.42 26.72
C THR A 227 22.46 13.92 27.05
N GLN A 228 21.26 13.36 27.28
CA GLN A 228 21.07 11.94 27.59
C GLN A 228 20.41 11.15 26.44
N ARG A 229 20.11 11.80 25.31
CA ARG A 229 19.60 11.11 24.13
C ARG A 229 20.70 10.25 23.54
N SER A 230 20.47 8.94 23.45
CA SER A 230 21.37 8.05 22.72
C SER A 230 21.47 8.53 21.26
N PRO A 231 22.67 8.86 20.75
CA PRO A 231 22.85 9.37 19.38
C PRO A 231 22.53 8.34 18.29
N HIS A 232 22.21 7.10 18.68
CA HIS A 232 21.90 5.98 17.78
C HIS A 232 20.40 5.77 17.54
N VAL A 233 19.50 6.55 18.15
CA VAL A 233 18.05 6.39 17.95
C VAL A 233 17.52 7.52 17.08
N PHE A 234 16.95 7.17 15.93
CA PHE A 234 16.34 8.10 14.98
C PHE A 234 14.85 8.25 15.32
N TYR A 235 14.45 9.44 15.79
CA TYR A 235 13.08 9.70 16.23
C TYR A 235 12.28 10.45 15.15
N ARG A 236 10.95 10.49 15.33
CA ARG A 236 10.04 11.22 14.45
C ARG A 236 10.44 12.69 14.22
N HIS A 237 10.88 13.38 15.28
CA HIS A 237 11.29 14.78 15.15
C HIS A 237 12.55 14.94 14.29
N ASP A 238 13.50 14.00 14.37
CA ASP A 238 14.70 13.99 13.51
C ASP A 238 14.30 13.83 12.03
N LEU A 239 13.38 12.89 11.75
CA LEU A 239 12.82 12.71 10.41
C LEU A 239 12.13 13.98 9.91
N ILE A 240 11.24 14.58 10.70
CA ILE A 240 10.52 15.79 10.27
C ILE A 240 11.49 16.94 10.03
N ASN A 241 12.54 17.09 10.84
CA ASN A 241 13.59 18.09 10.60
C ASN A 241 14.37 17.82 9.32
N GLN A 242 14.71 16.55 9.03
CA GLN A 242 15.34 16.15 7.77
C GLN A 242 14.44 16.48 6.57
N LEU A 243 13.14 16.15 6.64
CA LEU A 243 12.18 16.47 5.58
C LEU A 243 12.01 17.98 5.41
N GLN A 244 11.98 18.74 6.51
CA GLN A 244 11.94 20.19 6.45
C GLN A 244 13.18 20.77 5.78
N HIS A 245 14.38 20.24 6.08
CA HIS A 245 15.62 20.69 5.46
C HIS A 245 15.68 20.36 3.97
N ASN A 246 15.30 19.14 3.59
CA ASN A 246 15.40 18.66 2.21
C ASN A 246 14.34 19.26 1.30
N HIS A 247 13.12 19.46 1.81
CA HIS A 247 11.95 19.80 0.98
C HIS A 247 11.33 21.16 1.28
N ALA A 248 11.81 21.87 2.31
CA ALA A 248 11.18 23.09 2.82
C ALA A 248 9.68 22.89 3.11
N LEU A 249 9.33 21.76 3.72
CA LEU A 249 7.97 21.22 3.78
C LEU A 249 6.92 22.18 4.37
N VAL A 250 7.25 22.96 5.41
CA VAL A 250 6.36 24.00 5.96
C VAL A 250 6.04 25.08 4.91
N THR A 251 7.04 25.51 4.15
CA THR A 251 6.85 26.49 3.06
C THR A 251 6.01 25.90 1.95
N LEU A 252 6.35 24.68 1.50
CA LEU A 252 5.63 23.97 0.44
C LEU A 252 4.13 23.85 0.75
N VAL A 253 3.78 23.46 1.97
CA VAL A 253 2.36 23.29 2.34
C VAL A 253 1.65 24.63 2.54
N ALA A 254 2.33 25.66 3.06
CA ALA A 254 1.77 27.01 3.16
C ALA A 254 1.49 27.62 1.77
N GLU A 255 2.40 27.42 0.81
CA GLU A 255 2.22 27.81 -0.58
C GLU A 255 1.08 27.04 -1.25
N ASN A 256 1.02 25.72 -1.05
CA ASN A 256 -0.06 24.89 -1.59
C ASN A 256 -1.43 25.34 -1.06
N LEU A 257 -1.55 25.67 0.24
CA LEU A 257 -2.76 26.24 0.82
C LEU A 257 -3.12 27.57 0.17
N ALA A 258 -2.15 28.47 -0.02
CA ALA A 258 -2.39 29.77 -0.65
C ALA A 258 -2.88 29.62 -2.10
N THR A 259 -2.26 28.74 -2.88
CA THR A 259 -2.65 28.41 -4.27
C THR A 259 -4.04 27.82 -4.32
N TYR A 260 -4.36 26.87 -3.43
CA TYR A 260 -5.70 26.30 -3.31
C TYR A 260 -6.76 27.38 -3.02
N MET A 261 -6.48 28.28 -2.06
CA MET A 261 -7.39 29.38 -1.72
C MET A 261 -7.59 30.35 -2.89
N GLU A 262 -6.57 30.61 -3.71
CA GLU A 262 -6.72 31.41 -4.94
C GLU A 262 -7.66 30.74 -5.94
N SER A 263 -7.45 29.46 -6.22
CA SER A 263 -8.32 28.67 -7.09
C SER A 263 -9.77 28.64 -6.59
N MET A 264 -9.95 28.50 -5.27
CA MET A 264 -11.26 28.52 -4.64
C MET A 264 -11.94 29.90 -4.73
N ARG A 265 -11.18 30.99 -4.60
CA ARG A 265 -11.69 32.37 -4.81
C ARG A 265 -12.18 32.57 -6.23
N LEU A 266 -11.46 32.07 -7.23
CA LEU A 266 -11.90 32.15 -8.63
C LEU A 266 -13.19 31.36 -8.85
N TYR A 267 -13.26 30.12 -8.34
CA TYR A 267 -14.44 29.27 -8.49
C TYR A 267 -15.69 29.86 -7.82
N ALA A 268 -15.54 30.43 -6.61
CA ALA A 268 -16.65 31.01 -5.86
C ALA A 268 -17.30 32.23 -6.54
N ARG A 269 -16.56 32.95 -7.39
CA ARG A 269 -17.11 34.07 -8.20
C ARG A 269 -18.18 33.61 -9.18
N ASP A 270 -18.03 32.40 -9.70
CA ASP A 270 -18.96 31.83 -10.68
C ASP A 270 -20.05 30.97 -10.00
N HIS A 271 -19.95 30.74 -8.68
CA HIS A 271 -20.81 29.83 -7.91
C HIS A 271 -21.13 30.39 -6.52
N GLU A 272 -21.88 31.49 -6.46
CA GLU A 272 -22.15 32.23 -5.21
C GLU A 272 -22.88 31.38 -4.13
N ASP A 273 -23.72 30.42 -4.54
CA ASP A 273 -24.50 29.56 -3.63
C ASP A 273 -23.80 28.24 -3.25
N TYR A 274 -22.50 28.10 -3.56
CA TYR A 274 -21.77 26.87 -3.25
C TYR A 274 -21.58 26.69 -1.74
N ASP A 275 -22.06 25.56 -1.19
CA ASP A 275 -21.83 25.18 0.20
C ASP A 275 -20.42 24.58 0.38
N PRO A 276 -19.52 25.21 1.18
CA PRO A 276 -18.16 24.72 1.40
C PRO A 276 -18.07 23.35 2.10
N GLN A 277 -19.17 22.86 2.70
CA GLN A 277 -19.25 21.52 3.28
C GLN A 277 -19.48 20.42 2.25
N THR A 278 -20.00 20.77 1.07
CA THR A 278 -20.25 19.81 -0.01
C THR A 278 -18.99 19.52 -0.81
N VAL A 279 -18.94 18.38 -1.48
CA VAL A 279 -17.81 18.00 -2.36
C VAL A 279 -18.10 18.49 -3.78
N ARG A 280 -17.19 19.28 -4.35
CA ARG A 280 -17.29 19.73 -5.75
C ARG A 280 -17.19 18.57 -6.73
N LEU A 281 -17.85 18.71 -7.87
CA LEU A 281 -17.66 17.81 -9.01
C LEU A 281 -16.17 17.73 -9.38
N GLY A 282 -15.65 16.51 -9.46
CA GLY A 282 -14.24 16.25 -9.76
C GLY A 282 -13.27 16.39 -8.58
N SER A 283 -13.73 16.81 -7.39
CA SER A 283 -12.95 16.81 -6.14
C SER A 283 -13.26 15.56 -5.31
N ARG A 284 -12.32 15.18 -4.44
CA ARG A 284 -12.49 14.10 -3.45
C ARG A 284 -12.86 14.63 -2.06
N TYR A 285 -12.58 15.91 -1.81
CA TYR A 285 -12.76 16.54 -0.50
C TYR A 285 -13.56 17.83 -0.63
N SER A 286 -14.34 18.14 0.41
CA SER A 286 -15.02 19.42 0.54
C SER A 286 -14.03 20.55 0.79
N HIS A 287 -14.46 21.80 0.59
CA HIS A 287 -13.58 22.94 0.83
C HIS A 287 -13.09 22.99 2.29
N VAL A 288 -13.99 22.71 3.23
CA VAL A 288 -13.66 22.66 4.65
C VAL A 288 -12.60 21.58 4.94
N GLN A 289 -12.71 20.40 4.33
CA GLN A 289 -11.73 19.33 4.48
C GLN A 289 -10.35 19.72 3.89
N GLU A 290 -10.35 20.34 2.71
CA GLU A 290 -9.13 20.79 2.04
C GLU A 290 -8.33 21.78 2.90
N VAL A 291 -9.00 22.77 3.49
CA VAL A 291 -8.34 23.75 4.39
C VAL A 291 -7.90 23.06 5.69
N GLN A 292 -8.78 22.27 6.31
CA GLN A 292 -8.51 21.68 7.62
C GLN A 292 -7.35 20.68 7.58
N GLU A 293 -7.25 19.84 6.55
CA GLU A 293 -6.18 18.84 6.44
C GLU A 293 -4.80 19.49 6.21
N ARG A 294 -4.72 20.57 5.41
CA ARG A 294 -3.48 21.35 5.24
C ARG A 294 -3.04 22.00 6.55
N LEU A 295 -3.97 22.62 7.27
CA LEU A 295 -3.69 23.24 8.58
C LEU A 295 -3.30 22.19 9.63
N ASN A 296 -3.97 21.02 9.65
CA ASN A 296 -3.63 19.91 10.54
C ASN A 296 -2.21 19.41 10.27
N PHE A 297 -1.84 19.27 8.99
CA PHE A 297 -0.50 18.83 8.62
C PHE A 297 0.58 19.86 8.99
N LEU A 298 0.35 21.16 8.75
CA LEU A 298 1.27 22.20 9.21
C LEU A 298 1.44 22.16 10.73
N ARG A 299 0.35 21.98 11.48
CA ARG A 299 0.42 21.84 12.94
C ARG A 299 1.22 20.62 13.37
N PHE A 300 1.06 19.50 12.67
CA PHE A 300 1.86 18.29 12.89
C PHE A 300 3.34 18.57 12.71
N LEU A 301 3.74 19.21 11.61
CA LEU A 301 5.15 19.57 11.37
C LEU A 301 5.72 20.46 12.49
N LEU A 302 4.97 21.49 12.89
CA LEU A 302 5.40 22.43 13.93
C LEU A 302 5.53 21.75 15.30
N LYS A 303 4.56 20.92 15.67
CA LYS A 303 4.52 20.28 16.99
C LYS A 303 5.46 19.08 17.07
N ASP A 304 5.27 18.09 16.21
CA ASP A 304 6.01 16.82 16.23
C ASP A 304 7.44 17.00 15.69
N GLY A 305 7.64 17.93 14.76
CA GLY A 305 8.98 18.29 14.27
C GLY A 305 9.72 19.28 15.15
N GLN A 306 9.07 19.86 16.17
CA GLN A 306 9.64 20.95 17.00
C GLN A 306 10.12 22.13 16.13
N LEU A 307 9.38 22.41 15.06
CA LEU A 307 9.70 23.44 14.08
C LEU A 307 9.04 24.77 14.45
N TRP A 308 9.62 25.86 13.97
CA TRP A 308 9.07 27.20 14.12
C TRP A 308 8.33 27.63 12.87
N LEU A 309 7.17 28.27 13.05
CA LEU A 309 6.48 28.94 11.96
C LEU A 309 7.12 30.31 11.73
N CYS A 310 7.90 30.43 10.66
CA CYS A 310 8.54 31.69 10.31
C CYS A 310 7.51 32.75 9.87
N ALA A 311 7.84 34.02 10.10
CA ALA A 311 6.95 35.16 9.83
C ALA A 311 6.41 35.23 8.38
N PRO A 312 7.17 34.90 7.32
CA PRO A 312 6.64 34.89 5.95
C PRO A 312 5.49 33.90 5.76
N GLN A 313 5.66 32.65 6.21
CA GLN A 313 4.66 31.59 6.10
C GLN A 313 3.44 31.93 6.98
N ALA A 314 3.65 32.46 8.18
CA ALA A 314 2.56 32.94 9.01
C ALA A 314 1.76 34.05 8.32
N LYS A 315 2.42 35.06 7.76
CA LYS A 315 1.73 36.14 7.03
C LYS A 315 0.97 35.61 5.82
N GLN A 316 1.52 34.62 5.11
CA GLN A 316 0.88 34.02 3.95
C GLN A 316 -0.41 33.29 4.32
N ILE A 317 -0.38 32.44 5.35
CA ILE A 317 -1.55 31.70 5.84
C ILE A 317 -2.62 32.68 6.35
N TRP A 318 -2.21 33.68 7.13
CA TRP A 318 -3.12 34.74 7.59
C TRP A 318 -3.77 35.49 6.42
N LYS A 319 -2.98 35.88 5.42
CA LYS A 319 -3.48 36.60 4.25
C LYS A 319 -4.49 35.77 3.47
N CYS A 320 -4.26 34.46 3.28
CA CYS A 320 -5.16 33.64 2.46
C CYS A 320 -6.42 33.15 3.18
N LEU A 321 -6.40 32.99 4.51
CA LEU A 321 -7.55 32.48 5.27
C LEU A 321 -8.27 33.52 6.14
N ALA A 322 -7.61 34.59 6.58
CA ALA A 322 -8.23 35.63 7.42
C ALA A 322 -8.62 36.87 6.59
N GLU A 323 -7.64 37.47 5.90
CA GLU A 323 -7.86 38.69 5.11
C GLU A 323 -8.65 38.41 3.83
N ASN A 324 -8.21 37.41 3.05
CA ASN A 324 -8.79 37.04 1.76
C ASN A 324 -9.54 35.69 1.83
N ALA A 325 -10.25 35.47 2.95
CA ALA A 325 -11.16 34.34 3.13
C ALA A 325 -12.19 34.26 1.99
N VAL A 326 -12.52 33.06 1.54
CA VAL A 326 -13.62 32.84 0.59
C VAL A 326 -14.92 32.73 1.38
N TYR A 327 -14.91 31.94 2.46
CA TYR A 327 -16.06 31.65 3.31
C TYR A 327 -15.79 32.03 4.77
N LEU A 328 -16.86 32.16 5.56
CA LEU A 328 -16.75 32.44 6.99
C LEU A 328 -15.95 31.37 7.75
N CYS A 329 -16.12 30.09 7.36
CA CYS A 329 -15.42 28.97 7.97
C CYS A 329 -13.89 29.06 7.82
N ASP A 330 -13.37 29.77 6.82
CA ASP A 330 -11.93 29.92 6.59
C ASP A 330 -11.30 30.78 7.69
N ARG A 331 -11.99 31.87 8.06
CA ARG A 331 -11.57 32.77 9.15
C ARG A 331 -11.61 32.03 10.48
N GLU A 332 -12.69 31.28 10.72
CA GLU A 332 -12.83 30.47 11.93
C GLU A 332 -11.71 29.42 12.03
N ALA A 333 -11.43 28.70 10.93
CA ALA A 333 -10.35 27.72 10.87
C ALA A 333 -8.99 28.38 11.10
N CYS A 334 -8.74 29.55 10.50
CA CYS A 334 -7.51 30.33 10.67
C CYS A 334 -7.31 30.74 12.14
N PHE A 335 -8.29 31.40 12.74
CA PHE A 335 -8.18 31.87 14.14
C PHE A 335 -8.01 30.70 15.11
N LYS A 336 -8.80 29.63 14.93
CA LYS A 336 -8.69 28.40 15.73
C LYS A 336 -7.32 27.72 15.57
N TRP A 337 -6.71 27.81 14.40
CA TRP A 337 -5.39 27.24 14.15
C TRP A 337 -4.29 28.06 14.84
N TYR A 338 -4.28 29.39 14.67
CA TYR A 338 -3.32 30.26 15.35
C TYR A 338 -3.45 30.22 16.87
N SER A 339 -4.68 30.18 17.41
CA SER A 339 -4.89 30.11 18.85
C SER A 339 -4.29 28.84 19.46
N LYS A 340 -4.28 27.73 18.70
CA LYS A 340 -3.68 26.45 19.11
C LYS A 340 -2.17 26.38 18.94
N LEU A 341 -1.56 27.36 18.27
CA LEU A 341 -0.10 27.47 18.13
C LEU A 341 0.51 28.43 19.15
N MET A 342 -0.26 29.44 19.58
CA MET A 342 0.20 30.46 20.55
C MET A 342 -0.05 30.09 22.01
N GLY A 343 -0.90 29.10 22.29
CA GLY A 343 -1.10 28.51 23.62
C GLY A 343 -0.45 27.15 23.70
#